data_AF-A0A930RGE7-F1
#
_entry.id   AF-A0A930RGE7-F1
#
_cell.length_a   1.000
_cell.length_b   1.000
_cell.length_c   1.000
_cell.angle_alpha   90.00
_cell.angle_beta   90.00
_cell.angle_gamma   90.00
#
_symmetry.space_group_name_H-M   'P 1'
#
loop_
_entity.id
_entity.type
_entity.pdbx_description
1 polymer ?
#
loop_
_entity_poly.entity_id
_entity_poly.type
_entity_poly.pdbx_seq_one_letter_code
_entity_poly.pdbx_strand_id
1 'polypeptide(L)' 'DVPIVAVPSSYNTITEAELAAHGVRIVIYANQLTRAAFPSMENAARSILVHHRAHEIDKELLPIKDIIRLIEVV' A
#
# COMPACT_ATOMS: atom_id res chain seq x y z
N ASP A 1 16.80 27.54 7.42
CA ASP A 1 17.18 26.12 7.56
C ASP A 1 16.33 25.30 6.60
N VAL A 2 16.92 24.36 5.84
CA VAL A 2 16.23 23.64 4.75
C VAL A 2 16.02 22.18 5.18
N PRO A 3 14.80 21.62 5.10
CA PRO A 3 14.55 20.23 5.49
C PRO A 3 15.19 19.23 4.53
N ILE A 4 15.83 18.20 5.08
CA ILE A 4 16.31 17.05 4.33
C ILE A 4 15.15 16.05 4.18
N VAL A 5 14.89 15.65 2.93
CA VAL A 5 13.84 14.69 2.57
C VAL A 5 14.50 13.43 2.02
N ALA A 6 14.08 12.26 2.51
CA ALA A 6 14.55 10.95 2.04
C ALA A 6 13.43 10.15 1.39
N VAL A 7 13.78 9.35 0.38
CA VAL A 7 12.87 8.42 -0.31
C VAL A 7 13.55 7.04 -0.35
N PRO A 8 13.41 6.20 0.69
CA PRO A 8 14.18 4.97 0.87
C PRO A 8 13.68 3.80 0.02
N SER A 9 13.38 4.02 -1.26
CA SER A 9 12.85 2.97 -2.14
C SER A 9 13.90 1.90 -2.49
N SER A 10 15.17 2.27 -2.64
CA SER A 10 16.29 1.38 -2.98
C SER A 10 17.17 0.96 -1.79
N TYR A 11 17.02 1.64 -0.65
CA TYR A 11 17.72 1.37 0.62
C TYR A 11 16.69 1.15 1.73
N ASN A 12 15.71 0.30 1.45
CA ASN A 12 14.52 0.05 2.27
C ASN A 12 14.77 -0.73 3.57
N THR A 13 16.03 -1.08 3.87
CA THR A 13 16.45 -1.69 5.14
C THR A 13 16.72 -0.66 6.23
N ILE A 14 16.91 0.62 5.86
CA ILE A 14 17.19 1.70 6.81
C ILE A 14 15.88 2.20 7.42
N THR A 15 15.86 2.30 8.75
CA THR A 15 14.69 2.76 9.49
C THR A 15 14.56 4.28 9.50
N GLU A 16 13.36 4.78 9.76
CA GLU A 16 13.12 6.22 9.96
C GLU A 16 13.94 6.78 11.13
N ALA A 17 14.14 5.99 12.19
CA ALA A 17 14.95 6.39 13.34
C ALA A 17 16.42 6.63 12.97
N GLU A 18 17.00 5.77 12.13
CA GLU A 18 18.34 5.95 11.60
C GLU A 18 18.41 7.18 10.69
N LEU A 19 17.44 7.39 9.81
CA LEU A 19 17.38 8.57 8.94
C LEU A 19 17.26 9.87 9.76
N ALA A 20 16.42 9.86 10.80
CA ALA A 20 16.24 10.98 11.72
C ALA A 20 17.53 11.30 12.48
N ALA A 21 18.27 10.28 12.93
CA ALA A 21 19.58 10.45 13.57
C ALA A 21 20.62 11.13 12.64
N HIS A 22 20.41 11.08 11.32
CA HIS A 22 21.25 11.74 10.31
C HIS A 22 20.66 13.06 9.78
N GLY A 23 19.63 13.62 10.44
CA GLY A 23 19.08 14.94 10.11
C GLY A 23 17.97 14.95 9.05
N VAL A 24 17.47 13.79 8.63
CA VAL A 24 16.28 13.70 7.77
C VAL A 24 15.03 14.09 8.56
N ARG A 25 14.19 14.94 7.97
CA ARG A 25 12.94 15.44 8.61
C ARG A 25 11.66 14.95 7.92
N ILE A 26 11.75 14.46 6.69
CA ILE A 26 10.62 13.92 5.93
C ILE A 26 11.08 12.63 5.25
N VAL A 27 10.30 11.56 5.41
CA VAL A 27 10.50 10.29 4.72
C VAL A 27 9.29 10.04 3.82
N ILE A 28 9.54 9.68 2.55
CA ILE A 28 8.49 9.38 1.59
C ILE A 28 8.57 7.90 1.19
N TYR A 29 7.52 7.15 1.53
CA TYR A 29 7.26 5.84 0.93
C TYR A 29 6.52 6.04 -0.40
N ALA A 30 7.28 6.14 -1.49
CA ALA A 30 6.76 6.57 -2.78
C ALA A 30 5.70 5.64 -3.40
N ASN A 31 6.01 4.36 -3.59
CA ASN A 31 5.22 3.46 -4.45
C ASN A 31 4.93 2.10 -3.83
N GLN A 32 5.24 1.93 -2.55
CA GLN A 32 5.11 0.66 -1.83
C GLN A 32 3.65 0.20 -1.79
N LEU A 33 2.69 1.11 -1.57
CA LEU A 33 1.27 0.79 -1.52
C LEU A 33 0.74 0.30 -2.88
N THR A 34 1.07 0.99 -3.97
CA THR A 34 0.66 0.57 -5.32
C THR A 34 1.30 -0.77 -5.71
N ARG A 35 2.58 -0.96 -5.35
CA ARG A 35 3.29 -2.24 -5.56
C ARG A 35 2.68 -3.38 -4.74
N ALA A 36 2.17 -3.12 -3.54
CA ALA A 36 1.48 -4.10 -2.72
C ALA A 36 0.08 -4.42 -3.25
N ALA A 37 -0.64 -3.41 -3.77
CA ALA A 37 -1.97 -3.59 -4.34
C ALA A 37 -1.95 -4.42 -5.63
N PHE A 38 -0.91 -4.31 -6.46
CA PHE A 38 -0.87 -4.94 -7.78
C PHE A 38 -0.97 -6.48 -7.73
N PRO A 39 -0.20 -7.23 -6.92
CA PRO A 39 -0.37 -8.67 -6.76
C PRO A 39 -1.77 -9.06 -6.27
N SER A 40 -2.36 -8.30 -5.32
CA SER A 40 -3.72 -8.57 -4.83
C SER A 40 -4.77 -8.39 -5.93
N MET A 41 -4.63 -7.33 -6.74
CA MET A 41 -5.50 -7.10 -7.90
C MET A 41 -5.32 -8.18 -8.98
N GLU A 42 -4.08 -8.59 -9.27
CA GLU A 42 -3.80 -9.67 -10.22
C GLU A 42 -4.43 -10.99 -9.75
N ASN A 43 -4.31 -11.34 -8.46
CA ASN A 43 -4.92 -12.53 -7.89
C ASN A 43 -6.44 -12.51 -8.04
N ALA A 44 -7.08 -11.37 -7.72
CA ALA A 44 -8.52 -11.21 -7.89
C ALA A 44 -8.96 -11.37 -9.34
N ALA A 45 -8.26 -10.72 -10.27
CA ALA A 45 -8.55 -10.82 -11.71
C ALA A 45 -8.40 -12.26 -12.22
N ARG A 46 -7.34 -12.97 -11.81
CA ARG A 46 -7.11 -14.38 -12.18
C ARG A 46 -8.21 -15.28 -11.62
N SER A 47 -8.61 -15.10 -10.36
CA SER A 47 -9.67 -15.89 -9.75
C SER A 47 -11.00 -15.69 -10.47
N ILE A 48 -11.37 -14.44 -10.80
CA ILE A 48 -12.58 -14.12 -11.57
C ILE A 48 -12.52 -14.75 -12.97
N LEU A 49 -11.36 -14.67 -13.64
CA LEU A 49 -11.18 -15.24 -14.97
C LEU A 49 -11.35 -16.78 -14.98
N VAL A 50 -10.83 -17.47 -13.95
CA VAL A 50 -10.88 -18.94 -13.84
C VAL A 50 -12.28 -19.43 -13.47
N HIS A 51 -12.94 -18.76 -12.52
CA HIS A 51 -14.21 -19.23 -11.95
C HIS A 51 -15.44 -18.58 -12.59
N HIS A 52 -15.26 -17.56 -13.43
CA HIS A 52 -16.31 -16.75 -14.03
C HIS A 52 -17.27 -16.11 -12.99
N ARG A 53 -16.81 -15.96 -11.75
CA ARG A 53 -17.51 -15.32 -10.63
C ARG A 53 -16.49 -14.89 -9.56
N ALA A 54 -16.93 -14.07 -8.61
CA ALA A 54 -16.06 -13.52 -7.56
C ALA A 54 -16.15 -14.28 -6.21
N HIS A 55 -16.87 -15.41 -6.12
CA HIS A 55 -17.13 -16.08 -4.85
C HIS A 55 -15.85 -16.58 -4.16
N GLU A 56 -14.91 -17.11 -4.95
CA GLU A 56 -13.68 -17.71 -4.46
C GLU A 56 -12.70 -16.67 -3.88
N ILE A 57 -12.74 -15.45 -4.41
CA ILE A 57 -11.90 -14.33 -3.97
C ILE A 57 -12.56 -13.52 -2.84
N ASP A 58 -13.87 -13.63 -2.61
CA ASP A 58 -14.64 -12.77 -1.70
C ASP A 58 -14.01 -12.64 -0.29
N LYS A 59 -13.48 -13.76 0.25
CA LYS A 59 -12.81 -13.80 1.56
C LYS A 59 -11.51 -13.01 1.66
N GLU A 60 -10.90 -12.68 0.52
CA GLU A 60 -9.63 -11.93 0.42
C GLU A 60 -9.87 -10.46 0.05
N LEU A 61 -11.10 -10.11 -0.33
CA LEU A 61 -11.48 -8.73 -0.62
C LEU A 61 -11.82 -7.98 0.68
N LEU A 62 -11.62 -6.66 0.64
CA LEU A 62 -12.08 -5.81 1.72
C LEU A 62 -13.61 -5.87 1.80
N PRO A 63 -14.21 -6.14 2.98
CA PRO A 63 -15.67 -6.20 3.11
C PRO A 63 -16.33 -4.91 2.62
N ILE A 64 -17.48 -5.04 1.93
CA ILE A 64 -18.22 -3.88 1.40
C ILE A 64 -18.54 -2.85 2.50
N LYS A 65 -18.81 -3.31 3.73
CA LYS A 65 -19.04 -2.42 4.88
C LYS A 65 -17.82 -1.54 5.19
N ASP A 66 -16.61 -2.07 5.06
CA ASP A 66 -15.38 -1.31 5.24
C ASP A 66 -15.12 -0.36 4.07
N ILE A 67 -15.47 -0.76 2.84
CA ILE A 67 -15.41 0.14 1.68
C ILE A 67 -16.35 1.35 1.87
N ILE A 68 -17.59 1.12 2.30
CA ILE A 68 -18.56 2.19 2.53
C ILE A 68 -18.07 3.17 3.60
N ARG A 69 -17.47 2.66 4.69
CA ARG A 69 -16.85 3.50 5.74
C ARG A 69 -15.76 4.44 5.20
N LEU A 70 -15.08 4.10 4.11
CA LEU A 70 -14.06 4.97 3.49
C LEU A 70 -14.68 6.14 2.69
N ILE A 71 -15.96 6.06 2.32
CA ILE A 71 -16.68 7.11 1.60
C ILE A 71 -17.38 8.06 2.58
N GLU A 72 -17.79 7.57 3.74
CA GLU A 72 -18.31 8.37 4.85
C GLU A 72 -17.18 9.18 5.52
N VAL A 73 -16.67 10.15 4.77
CA VAL A 73 -15.77 11.19 5.28
C VAL A 73 -16.46 12.54 5.18
N VAL A 74 -17.67 12.65 5.76
CA VAL A 74 -18.19 13.86 6.45
C VAL A 74 -19.40 13.47 7.29
#